data_AF-A0A3M1ERQ2-F1
#
_entry.id   AF-A0A3M1ERQ2-F1
#
_cell.length_a   1.000
_cell.length_b   1.000
_cell.length_c   1.000
_cell.angle_alpha   90.00
_cell.angle_beta   90.00
_cell.angle_gamma   90.00
#
_symmetry.space_group_name_H-M   'P 1'
#
loop_
_entity.id
_entity.type
_entity.pdbx_description
1 polymer ?
#
loop_
_entity_poly.entity_id
_entity_poly.type
_entity_poly.pdbx_seq_one_letter_code
_entity_poly.pdbx_strand_id
1 'polypeptide(L)'
;MGEEAISPQTRQIQPRTRDAKVTLSVCPYCAIGCSTLIYSRNGQVIDIEGNPDSPINAGALCPKGAATYQLTVNPDRVTTVLYRAPYSSRWERRPLEWAMDRIAERIKETRDKGFVHQRSDGLVIN
;
A
#
# COMPACT_ATOMS: atom_id res chain seq x y z
N MET A 1 -5.97 40.04 -10.38
CA MET A 1 -6.21 40.64 -9.06
C MET A 1 -5.04 41.57 -8.77
N GLY A 2 -5.30 42.80 -8.32
CA GLY A 2 -4.25 43.75 -7.95
C GLY A 2 -3.50 43.30 -6.70
N GLU A 3 -2.27 43.78 -6.53
CA GLU A 3 -1.37 43.43 -5.42
C GLU A 3 -1.92 43.88 -4.05
N GLU A 4 -2.79 44.90 -4.08
CA GLU A 4 -3.54 45.49 -2.97
C GLU A 4 -4.67 44.58 -2.45
N ALA A 5 -5.14 43.64 -3.29
CA ALA A 5 -6.20 42.71 -2.92
C ALA A 5 -5.68 41.44 -2.20
N ILE A 6 -4.36 41.29 -2.06
CA ILE A 6 -3.74 40.12 -1.42
C ILE A 6 -3.47 40.42 0.06
N SER A 7 -4.14 39.68 0.94
CA SER A 7 -3.94 39.83 2.39
C SER A 7 -2.51 39.45 2.82
N PRO A 8 -1.97 40.01 3.92
CA PRO A 8 -0.69 39.60 4.47
C PRO A 8 -0.61 38.10 4.78
N GLN A 9 -1.72 37.50 5.21
CA GLN A 9 -1.80 36.06 5.46
C GLN A 9 -1.61 35.26 4.18
N THR A 10 -2.31 35.64 3.10
CA THR A 10 -2.20 34.99 1.79
C THR A 10 -0.77 35.02 1.26
N ARG A 11 -0.03 36.12 1.50
CA ARG A 11 1.39 36.24 1.12
C ARG A 11 2.31 35.25 1.85
N GLN A 12 1.90 34.79 3.03
CA GLN A 12 2.67 33.87 3.86
C GLN A 12 2.26 32.41 3.70
N ILE A 13 1.13 32.12 3.03
CA ILE A 13 0.71 30.74 2.78
C ILE A 13 1.75 30.06 1.89
N GLN A 14 2.15 28.86 2.29
CA GLN A 14 3.09 28.01 1.56
C GLN A 14 2.43 26.66 1.30
N PRO A 15 2.79 25.95 0.22
CA PRO A 15 2.33 24.59 -0.01
C PRO A 15 2.70 23.70 1.18
N ARG A 16 1.79 22.80 1.58
CA ARG A 16 2.06 21.85 2.67
C ARG A 16 3.27 20.95 2.39
N THR A 17 3.56 20.74 1.11
CA THR A 17 4.66 19.95 0.55
C THR A 17 6.01 20.68 0.56
N ARG A 18 6.05 21.96 0.95
CA ARG A 18 7.30 22.74 1.05
C ARG A 18 8.29 22.03 1.98
N ASP A 19 9.56 21.96 1.56
CA ASP A 19 10.66 21.31 2.31
C ASP A 19 10.41 19.82 2.64
N ALA A 20 9.45 19.16 1.99
CA ALA A 20 9.22 17.72 2.15
C ALA A 20 10.20 16.92 1.29
N LYS A 21 10.58 15.74 1.79
CA LYS A 21 11.33 14.77 0.98
C LYS A 21 10.37 14.16 -0.05
N VAL A 22 10.73 14.27 -1.31
CA VAL A 22 9.98 13.68 -2.44
C VAL A 22 10.56 12.32 -2.79
N THR A 23 9.69 11.31 -2.90
CA THR A 23 10.05 9.96 -3.37
C THR A 23 9.17 9.58 -4.55
N LEU A 24 9.78 9.19 -5.66
CA LEU A 24 9.05 8.67 -6.83
C LEU A 24 8.50 7.28 -6.52
N SER A 25 7.24 7.04 -6.91
CA SER A 25 6.59 5.74 -6.75
C SER A 25 5.56 5.49 -7.85
N VAL A 26 4.85 4.38 -7.72
CA VAL A 26 3.81 3.94 -8.64
C VAL A 26 2.51 3.72 -7.87
N CYS A 27 1.41 4.25 -8.40
CA CYS A 27 0.08 4.05 -7.85
C CYS A 27 -0.33 2.56 -7.96
N PRO A 28 -0.67 1.88 -6.84
CA PRO A 28 -1.00 0.45 -6.84
C PRO A 28 -2.47 0.14 -7.12
N TYR A 29 -3.34 1.13 -7.37
CA TYR A 29 -4.79 0.91 -7.39
C TYR A 29 -5.33 0.17 -8.62
N CYS A 30 -4.75 0.39 -9.79
CA CYS A 30 -5.20 -0.23 -11.02
C CYS A 30 -4.01 -0.52 -11.94
N ALA A 31 -4.27 -1.22 -13.04
CA ALA A 31 -3.24 -1.68 -13.97
C ALA A 31 -2.54 -0.57 -14.78
N ILE A 32 -2.96 0.70 -14.66
CA ILE A 32 -2.35 1.80 -15.42
C ILE A 32 -0.92 2.09 -14.93
N GLY A 33 -0.66 1.93 -13.63
CA GLY A 33 0.66 2.19 -13.06
C GLY A 33 1.07 3.66 -13.13
N CYS A 34 0.14 4.60 -12.85
CA CYS A 34 0.45 6.03 -12.82
C CYS A 34 1.64 6.32 -11.89
N SER A 35 2.60 7.11 -12.36
CA SER A 35 3.72 7.56 -11.54
C SER A 35 3.28 8.65 -10.57
N THR A 36 3.78 8.58 -9.34
CA THR A 36 3.43 9.46 -8.23
C THR A 36 4.67 10.08 -7.58
N LEU A 37 4.46 11.25 -7.00
CA LEU A 37 5.39 11.94 -6.11
C LEU A 37 4.86 11.79 -4.68
N ILE A 38 5.58 11.04 -3.85
CA ILE A 38 5.25 10.85 -2.44
C ILE A 38 6.02 11.90 -1.63
N TYR A 39 5.29 12.82 -1.00
CA TYR A 39 5.86 13.83 -0.11
C TYR A 39 5.87 13.31 1.32
N SER A 40 7.04 13.34 1.96
CA SER A 40 7.22 12.86 3.33
C SER A 40 7.99 13.86 4.19
N ARG A 41 7.65 13.91 5.47
CA ARG A 41 8.32 14.73 6.49
C ARG A 41 8.37 13.94 7.80
N ASN A 42 9.52 13.93 8.47
CA ASN A 42 9.71 13.24 9.75
C ASN A 42 9.27 11.75 9.71
N GLY A 43 9.54 11.07 8.58
CA GLY A 43 9.18 9.65 8.39
C GLY A 43 7.71 9.37 8.11
N GLN A 44 6.86 10.40 8.01
CA GLN A 44 5.44 10.27 7.68
C GLN A 44 5.16 10.83 6.29
N VAL A 45 4.29 10.14 5.53
CA VAL A 45 3.74 10.68 4.29
C VAL A 45 2.81 11.84 4.68
N ILE A 46 2.86 12.94 3.93
CA ILE A 46 2.01 14.12 4.15
C ILE A 46 1.15 14.47 2.93
N ASP A 47 1.57 14.04 1.74
CA ASP A 47 0.80 14.20 0.50
C ASP A 47 1.27 13.24 -0.59
N ILE A 48 0.42 13.01 -1.60
CA ILE A 48 0.76 12.27 -2.82
C ILE A 48 0.18 13.02 -4.02
N GLU A 49 1.04 13.35 -4.98
CA GLU A 49 0.65 13.96 -6.26
C GLU A 49 1.07 13.08 -7.43
N GLY A 50 0.56 13.37 -8.64
CA GLY A 50 1.03 12.70 -9.85
C GLY A 50 2.37 13.29 -10.29
N ASN A 51 3.24 12.45 -10.84
CA ASN A 51 4.52 12.91 -11.39
C ASN A 51 4.31 13.57 -12.78
N PRO A 52 4.56 14.88 -12.95
CA PRO A 52 4.43 15.56 -14.24
C PRO A 52 5.34 14.99 -15.34
N ASP A 53 6.50 14.43 -14.96
CA ASP A 53 7.47 13.85 -15.89
C ASP A 53 7.07 12.44 -16.39
N SER A 54 5.94 11.93 -15.91
CA SER A 54 5.47 10.60 -16.26
C SER A 54 4.95 10.52 -17.69
N PRO A 55 5.45 9.58 -18.52
CA PRO A 55 4.88 9.35 -19.85
C PRO A 55 3.49 8.71 -19.80
N ILE A 56 3.09 8.16 -18.65
CA ILE A 56 1.82 7.44 -18.47
C ILE A 56 0.68 8.40 -18.13
N ASN A 57 0.94 9.36 -17.25
CA ASN A 57 -0.11 10.19 -16.67
C ASN A 57 0.19 11.69 -16.65
N ALA A 58 1.39 12.14 -17.01
CA ALA A 58 1.77 13.57 -17.08
C ALA A 58 1.30 14.40 -15.88
N GLY A 59 1.39 13.84 -14.67
CA GLY A 59 0.96 14.48 -13.42
C GLY A 59 -0.51 14.28 -13.04
N ALA A 60 -1.36 13.79 -13.94
CA ALA A 60 -2.77 13.54 -13.64
C ALA A 60 -2.96 12.29 -12.78
N LEU A 61 -3.84 12.38 -11.77
CA LEU A 61 -4.30 11.24 -11.00
C LEU A 61 -5.83 11.20 -10.99
N CYS A 62 -6.40 10.00 -11.13
CA CYS A 62 -7.82 9.80 -10.83
C CYS A 62 -8.06 9.93 -9.30
N PRO A 63 -9.32 10.09 -8.84
CA PRO A 63 -9.63 10.22 -7.41
C PRO A 63 -9.07 9.07 -6.54
N LYS A 64 -9.02 7.85 -7.09
CA LYS A 64 -8.40 6.70 -6.41
C LYS A 64 -6.89 6.88 -6.23
N GLY A 65 -6.21 7.33 -7.29
CA GLY A 65 -4.77 7.58 -7.27
C GLY A 65 -4.39 8.67 -6.27
N ALA A 66 -5.12 9.79 -6.29
CA ALA A 66 -4.93 10.87 -5.31
C ALA A 66 -5.22 10.40 -3.87
N ALA A 67 -6.20 9.51 -3.68
CA ALA A 67 -6.54 8.96 -2.38
C ALA A 67 -5.57 7.88 -1.86
N THR A 68 -4.55 7.44 -2.62
CA THR A 68 -3.56 6.45 -2.16
C THR A 68 -2.86 6.85 -0.88
N TYR A 69 -2.77 8.14 -0.58
CA TYR A 69 -2.28 8.66 0.68
C TYR A 69 -2.95 7.97 1.89
N GLN A 70 -4.26 7.75 1.83
CA GLN A 70 -5.05 7.12 2.89
C GLN A 70 -4.63 5.67 3.15
N LEU A 71 -4.03 4.96 2.20
CA LEU A 71 -3.52 3.60 2.44
C LEU A 71 -2.40 3.55 3.48
N THR A 72 -1.74 4.69 3.72
CA THR A 72 -0.62 4.81 4.66
C THR A 72 -1.03 5.43 6.00
N VAL A 73 -1.92 6.43 5.99
CA VAL A 73 -2.26 7.22 7.19
C VAL A 73 -3.64 6.94 7.78
N ASN A 74 -4.42 6.02 7.19
CA ASN A 74 -5.76 5.71 7.69
C ASN A 74 -5.70 5.11 9.10
N PRO A 75 -6.43 5.67 10.09
CA PRO A 75 -6.48 5.14 11.46
C PRO A 75 -7.04 3.72 11.56
N ASP A 76 -7.87 3.30 10.60
CA ASP A 76 -8.46 1.96 10.52
C ASP A 76 -7.52 0.94 9.84
N ARG A 77 -6.31 1.35 9.45
CA ARG A 77 -5.33 0.43 8.84
C ARG A 77 -5.01 -0.71 9.81
N VAL A 78 -5.21 -1.94 9.35
CA VAL A 78 -4.87 -3.14 10.13
C VAL A 78 -3.35 -3.26 10.24
N THR A 79 -2.82 -3.05 11.44
CA THR A 79 -1.38 -3.11 11.76
C THR A 79 -1.00 -4.33 12.59
N THR A 80 -1.97 -5.17 12.95
CA THR A 80 -1.76 -6.38 13.76
C THR A 80 -2.43 -7.57 13.08
N VAL A 81 -1.90 -8.78 13.29
CA VAL A 81 -2.54 -9.99 12.74
C VAL A 81 -3.86 -10.23 13.45
N LEU A 82 -4.91 -10.42 12.65
CA LEU A 82 -6.24 -10.85 13.10
C LEU A 82 -6.46 -12.29 12.66
N TYR A 83 -6.62 -13.18 13.64
CA TYR A 83 -6.86 -14.61 13.44
C TYR A 83 -8.28 -14.97 13.87
N ARG A 84 -8.95 -15.81 13.06
CA ARG A 84 -10.23 -16.42 13.42
C ARG A 84 -10.07 -17.93 13.46
N ALA A 85 -10.24 -18.51 14.66
CA ALA A 85 -10.09 -19.96 14.84
C ALA A 85 -11.16 -20.77 14.09
N PRO A 86 -10.88 -22.04 13.73
CA PRO A 86 -11.89 -22.93 13.16
C PRO A 86 -13.15 -22.96 14.04
N TYR A 87 -14.31 -22.87 13.39
CA TYR A 87 -15.63 -22.83 14.05
C TYR A 87 -15.88 -21.61 14.97
N SER A 88 -14.98 -20.61 15.00
CA SER A 88 -15.18 -19.37 15.75
C SER A 88 -15.79 -18.26 14.87
N SER A 89 -16.62 -17.42 15.47
CA SER A 89 -17.13 -16.17 14.88
C SER A 89 -16.34 -14.93 15.28
N ARG A 90 -15.32 -15.07 16.14
CA ARG A 90 -14.59 -13.95 16.75
C ARG A 90 -13.16 -13.84 16.23
N TRP A 91 -12.69 -12.60 16.08
CA TRP A 91 -11.30 -12.28 15.75
C TRP A 91 -10.46 -12.16 17.01
N GLU A 92 -9.26 -12.73 16.98
CA GLU A 92 -8.24 -12.64 18.01
C GLU A 92 -6.98 -12.01 17.44
N ARG A 93 -6.31 -11.16 18.23
CA ARG A 93 -4.99 -10.63 17.85
C ARG A 93 -3.92 -11.69 18.09
N ARG A 94 -2.98 -11.82 17.16
CA ARG A 94 -1.83 -12.72 17.27
C ARG A 94 -0.52 -12.02 16.88
N PRO A 95 0.65 -12.48 17.39
CA PRO A 95 1.95 -12.04 16.89
C PRO A 95 2.12 -12.39 15.41
N LEU A 96 2.94 -11.61 14.70
CA LEU A 96 3.22 -11.85 13.29
C LEU A 96 3.95 -13.18 13.09
N GLU A 97 4.94 -13.46 13.94
CA GLU A 97 5.78 -14.65 13.90
C GLU A 97 4.92 -15.92 14.00
N TRP A 98 3.99 -15.93 14.95
CA TRP A 98 3.02 -17.02 15.11
C TRP A 98 2.22 -17.28 13.82
N ALA A 99 1.80 -16.21 13.13
CA ALA A 99 1.02 -16.34 11.91
C ALA A 99 1.86 -16.87 10.75
N MET A 100 3.10 -16.42 10.64
CA MET A 100 4.05 -16.86 9.61
C MET A 100 4.39 -18.34 9.77
N ASP A 101 4.70 -18.79 10.99
CA ASP A 101 4.96 -20.20 11.30
C ASP A 101 3.73 -21.04 10.95
N ARG A 102 2.54 -20.58 11.34
CA ARG A 102 1.30 -21.31 11.10
C ARG A 102 0.97 -21.45 9.62
N ILE A 103 1.21 -20.41 8.82
CA ILE A 103 1.02 -20.48 7.36
C ILE A 103 1.98 -21.48 6.74
N ALA A 104 3.26 -21.44 7.13
CA ALA A 104 4.29 -22.36 6.63
C ALA A 104 3.94 -23.83 6.93
N GLU A 105 3.57 -24.12 8.18
CA GLU A 105 3.10 -25.45 8.60
C GLU A 105 1.93 -25.94 7.74
N ARG A 106 0.90 -25.09 7.54
CA ARG A 106 -0.29 -25.47 6.78
C ARG A 106 0.01 -25.72 5.31
N ILE A 107 0.87 -24.90 4.70
CA ILE A 107 1.31 -25.12 3.32
C ILE A 107 2.04 -26.47 3.22
N LYS A 108 2.94 -26.77 4.16
CA LYS A 108 3.68 -28.04 4.20
C LYS A 108 2.75 -29.23 4.41
N GLU A 109 1.86 -29.17 5.39
CA GLU A 109 0.86 -30.21 5.66
C GLU A 109 0.00 -30.52 4.42
N THR A 110 -0.49 -29.48 3.73
CA THR A 110 -1.29 -29.66 2.51
C THR A 110 -0.47 -30.27 1.38
N ARG A 111 0.78 -29.79 1.19
CA ARG A 111 1.70 -30.39 0.21
C ARG A 111 1.90 -31.86 0.52
N ASP A 112 2.29 -32.22 1.73
CA ASP A 112 2.63 -33.61 2.07
C ASP A 112 1.44 -34.56 1.92
N LYS A 113 0.23 -34.08 2.21
CA LYS A 113 -0.99 -34.88 2.06
C LYS A 113 -1.45 -35.00 0.61
N GLY A 114 -1.28 -33.94 -0.18
CA GLY A 114 -1.88 -33.82 -1.52
C GLY A 114 -0.91 -33.97 -2.68
N PHE A 115 0.40 -34.00 -2.44
CA PHE A 115 1.39 -34.04 -3.50
C PHE A 115 1.48 -35.44 -4.10
N VAL A 116 1.28 -35.51 -5.40
CA VAL A 116 1.38 -36.75 -6.17
C VAL A 116 2.81 -36.86 -6.70
N HIS A 117 3.59 -37.80 -6.15
CA HIS A 117 4.99 -38.00 -6.56
C HIS A 117 5.13 -38.67 -7.93
N GLN A 118 4.14 -39.46 -8.34
CA GLN A 118 4.12 -40.16 -9.62
C GLN A 118 2.73 -40.07 -10.23
N ARG A 119 2.66 -39.71 -11.50
CA ARG A 119 1.43 -39.80 -12.30
C ARG A 119 1.03 -41.26 -12.49
N SER A 120 -0.22 -41.47 -12.89
CA SER A 120 -0.79 -42.79 -13.20
C SER A 120 -0.07 -43.53 -14.34
N ASP A 121 0.69 -42.82 -15.17
CA ASP A 121 1.53 -43.36 -16.26
C ASP A 121 2.98 -43.67 -15.82
N GLY A 122 3.28 -43.55 -14.52
CA GLY A 122 4.60 -43.86 -13.94
C GLY A 122 5.63 -42.73 -14.04
N LEU A 123 5.28 -41.59 -14.66
CA LEU A 123 6.16 -40.42 -14.69
C LEU A 123 6.26 -39.78 -13.31
N VAL A 124 7.48 -39.64 -12.80
CA VAL A 124 7.78 -38.90 -11.56
C VAL A 124 7.54 -37.42 -11.80
N ILE A 125 6.74 -36.80 -10.92
CA ILE A 125 6.51 -35.35 -10.92
C ILE A 125 7.54 -34.73 -9.97
N ASN A 126 8.41 -33.87 -10.51
CA ASN A 126 9.40 -33.11 -9.77
C ASN A 126 8.83 -31.80 -9.21
#